data_AF-A0A526RM86-F1
#
_entry.id   AF-A0A526RM86-F1
#
_cell.length_a   1.000
_cell.length_b   1.000
_cell.length_c   1.000
_cell.angle_alpha   90.00
_cell.angle_beta   90.00
_cell.angle_gamma   90.00
#
_symmetry.space_group_name_H-M   'P 1'
#
loop_
_entity.id
_entity.type
_entity.pdbx_description
1 polymer ?
#
loop_
_entity_poly.entity_id
_entity_poly.type
_entity_poly.pdbx_seq_one_letter_code
_entity_poly.pdbx_strand_id
1 'polypeptide(L)'
;MDARNDMLRHLHNRRQGFSLEQPFYTDPDYFKLDMELIWYRDWLFIGHDCELPKPGSYITAQIGDYPVVLVRDQQGRINAFHN
;
A
#
# COMPACT_ATOMS: atom_id res chain seq x y z
N MET A 1 -22.05 -5.68 12.32
CA MET A 1 -21.50 -6.73 11.43
C MET A 1 -20.00 -6.52 11.40
N ASP A 2 -19.22 -7.60 11.52
CA ASP A 2 -17.75 -7.51 11.51
C ASP A 2 -17.30 -7.66 10.05
N ALA A 3 -16.86 -6.55 9.45
CA ALA A 3 -16.43 -6.48 8.05
C ALA A 3 -15.35 -7.52 7.73
N ARG A 4 -14.49 -7.86 8.71
CA ARG A 4 -13.44 -8.87 8.54
C ARG A 4 -14.02 -10.27 8.41
N ASN A 5 -14.97 -10.63 9.26
CA ASN A 5 -15.63 -11.94 9.18
C ASN A 5 -16.45 -12.07 7.91
N ASP A 6 -17.11 -11.00 7.48
CA ASP A 6 -17.82 -10.97 6.21
C ASP A 6 -16.86 -11.15 5.03
N MET A 7 -15.74 -10.42 5.00
CA MET A 7 -14.70 -10.56 3.96
C MET A 7 -14.14 -11.98 3.91
N LEU A 8 -13.82 -12.57 5.07
CA LEU A 8 -13.36 -13.95 5.15
C LEU A 8 -14.40 -14.92 4.58
N ARG A 9 -15.69 -14.74 4.89
CA ARG A 9 -16.74 -15.57 4.31
C ARG A 9 -16.77 -15.47 2.78
N HIS A 10 -16.68 -14.27 2.22
CA HIS A 10 -16.64 -14.09 0.76
C HIS A 10 -15.39 -14.69 0.12
N LEU A 11 -14.23 -14.61 0.78
CA LEU A 11 -13.01 -15.28 0.32
C LEU A 11 -13.16 -16.80 0.31
N HIS A 12 -13.75 -17.40 1.35
CA HIS A 12 -13.99 -18.85 1.42
C HIS A 12 -14.98 -19.33 0.35
N ASN A 13 -15.97 -18.50 0.01
CA ASN A 13 -17.00 -18.84 -0.97
C ASN A 13 -16.61 -18.48 -2.41
N ARG A 14 -15.42 -17.92 -2.63
CA ARG A 14 -14.95 -17.52 -3.96
C ARG A 14 -14.96 -18.72 -4.91
N ARG A 15 -15.70 -18.58 -6.01
CA ARG A 15 -15.80 -19.61 -7.06
C ARG A 15 -14.54 -19.58 -7.94
N GLN A 16 -13.87 -20.71 -8.08
CA GLN A 16 -12.68 -20.84 -8.93
C GLN A 16 -13.03 -20.52 -10.39
N GLY A 17 -12.15 -19.78 -11.09
CA GLY A 17 -12.36 -19.36 -12.47
C GLY A 17 -13.25 -18.13 -12.65
N PHE A 18 -13.78 -17.56 -11.56
CA PHE A 18 -14.55 -16.30 -11.56
C PHE A 18 -13.77 -15.19 -10.86
N SER A 19 -14.18 -13.94 -11.13
CA SER A 19 -13.73 -12.76 -10.38
C SER A 19 -14.22 -12.79 -8.93
N LEU A 20 -13.79 -11.82 -8.13
CA LEU A 20 -14.31 -11.65 -6.78
C LEU A 20 -15.74 -11.11 -6.81
N GLU A 21 -16.41 -11.20 -5.67
CA GLU A 21 -17.73 -10.61 -5.48
C GLU A 21 -17.66 -9.07 -5.43
N GLN A 22 -18.78 -8.40 -5.73
CA GLN A 22 -18.86 -6.94 -5.81
C GLN A 22 -18.23 -6.19 -4.61
N PRO A 23 -18.41 -6.59 -3.34
CA PRO A 23 -17.88 -5.84 -2.20
C PRO A 23 -16.37 -5.65 -2.23
N PHE A 24 -15.59 -6.59 -2.79
CA PHE A 24 -14.13 -6.45 -2.91
C PHE A 24 -13.69 -5.28 -3.80
N TYR A 25 -14.59 -4.73 -4.62
CA TYR A 25 -14.27 -3.64 -5.53
C TYR A 25 -14.89 -2.30 -5.12
N THR A 26 -15.92 -2.32 -4.26
CA THR A 26 -16.74 -1.13 -4.00
C THR A 26 -17.01 -0.85 -2.53
N ASP A 27 -16.79 -1.83 -1.64
CA ASP A 27 -17.08 -1.66 -0.22
C ASP A 27 -15.93 -0.89 0.47
N PRO A 28 -16.23 0.27 1.09
CA PRO A 28 -15.20 1.09 1.74
C PRO A 28 -14.57 0.41 2.97
N ASP A 29 -15.28 -0.50 3.64
CA ASP A 29 -14.72 -1.22 4.78
C ASP A 29 -13.77 -2.34 4.32
N TYR A 30 -13.99 -2.91 3.14
CA TYR A 30 -13.06 -3.89 2.55
C TYR A 30 -11.79 -3.19 2.09
N PHE A 31 -11.92 -2.01 1.51
CA PHE A 31 -10.77 -1.18 1.15
C PHE A 31 -9.91 -0.85 2.37
N LYS A 32 -10.51 -0.45 3.51
CA LYS A 32 -9.76 -0.22 4.76
C LYS A 32 -9.02 -1.46 5.23
N LEU A 33 -9.65 -2.64 5.14
CA LEU A 33 -9.01 -3.91 5.48
C LEU A 33 -7.83 -4.22 4.53
N ASP A 34 -7.97 -3.97 3.22
CA ASP A 34 -6.85 -4.12 2.27
C ASP A 34 -5.69 -3.20 2.65
N MET A 35 -5.98 -1.95 3.02
CA MET A 35 -4.96 -1.00 3.47
C MET A 35 -4.22 -1.52 4.71
N GLU A 36 -4.95 -1.95 5.74
CA GLU A 36 -4.37 -2.42 7.01
C GLU A 36 -3.64 -3.76 6.91
N LEU A 37 -4.11 -4.66 6.05
CA LEU A 37 -3.65 -6.05 6.01
C LEU A 37 -2.63 -6.31 4.90
N ILE A 38 -2.60 -5.50 3.85
CA ILE A 38 -1.70 -5.66 2.71
C ILE A 38 -0.79 -4.43 2.60
N TRP A 39 -1.37 -3.28 2.26
CA TRP A 39 -0.58 -2.11 1.86
C TRP A 39 0.30 -1.54 2.98
N TYR A 40 -0.13 -1.60 4.24
CA TYR A 40 0.67 -1.12 5.39
C TYR A 40 1.59 -2.18 5.99
N ARG A 41 1.69 -3.38 5.41
CA ARG A 41 2.48 -4.50 5.95
C ARG A 41 3.54 -5.01 4.99
N ASP A 42 3.28 -4.96 3.69
CA ASP A 42 4.16 -5.50 2.67
C ASP A 42 5.10 -4.43 2.09
N TRP A 43 6.18 -4.91 1.46
CA TRP A 43 7.12 -4.03 0.76
C TRP A 43 6.49 -3.42 -0.48
N LEU A 44 6.51 -2.09 -0.58
CA LEU A 44 5.98 -1.33 -1.70
C LEU A 44 7.11 -0.75 -2.55
N PHE A 45 7.00 -0.91 -3.86
CA PHE A 45 7.89 -0.28 -4.82
C PHE A 45 7.51 1.20 -5.00
N ILE A 46 8.45 2.12 -4.74
CA ILE A 46 8.19 3.56 -4.82
C ILE A 46 8.91 4.23 -6.01
N GLY A 47 10.09 3.76 -6.42
CA GLY A 47 10.83 4.35 -7.51
C GLY A 47 12.22 3.75 -7.69
N HIS A 48 12.96 4.30 -8.66
CA HIS A 48 14.32 3.90 -9.00
C HIS A 48 15.38 4.83 -8.41
N ASP A 49 16.58 4.28 -8.15
CA ASP A 49 17.73 5.03 -7.62
C ASP A 49 18.12 6.25 -8.48
N CYS A 50 17.93 6.16 -9.80
CA CYS A 50 18.25 7.23 -10.75
C CYS A 50 17.35 8.47 -10.63
N GLU A 51 16.18 8.34 -10.01
CA GLU A 51 15.28 9.46 -9.72
C GLU A 51 15.80 10.32 -8.55
N LEU A 52 16.78 9.81 -7.79
CA LEU A 52 17.46 10.50 -6.70
C LEU A 52 18.95 10.70 -7.06
N PRO A 53 19.31 11.53 -8.07
CA PRO A 53 20.66 11.54 -8.62
C PRO A 53 21.73 12.15 -7.72
N LYS A 54 21.36 12.97 -6.72
CA LYS A 54 22.32 13.67 -5.85
C LYS A 54 21.80 13.80 -4.41
N PRO A 55 22.68 14.04 -3.42
CA PRO A 55 22.25 14.36 -2.08
C PRO A 55 21.24 15.51 -2.03
N GLY A 56 20.19 15.36 -1.23
CA GLY A 56 19.08 16.29 -1.13
C GLY A 56 17.99 16.13 -2.20
N SER A 57 18.19 15.29 -3.23
CA SER A 57 17.09 14.83 -4.07
C SER A 57 16.09 14.03 -3.24
N TYR A 58 14.79 14.22 -3.50
CA TYR A 58 13.73 13.50 -2.82
C TYR A 58 12.56 13.13 -3.75
N ILE A 59 11.80 12.12 -3.34
CA ILE A 59 10.53 11.69 -3.94
C ILE A 59 9.50 11.66 -2.82
N THR A 60 8.28 12.09 -3.11
CA THR A 60 7.13 11.93 -2.21
C THR A 60 6.15 10.92 -2.77
N ALA A 61 5.62 10.05 -1.91
CA ALA A 61 4.60 9.07 -2.24
C ALA A 61 3.46 9.12 -1.22
N GLN A 62 2.23 8.93 -1.68
CA GLN A 62 1.06 8.79 -0.82
C GLN A 62 0.66 7.31 -0.76
N ILE A 63 0.75 6.70 0.43
CA ILE A 63 0.39 5.31 0.66
C ILE A 63 -0.85 5.29 1.55
N GLY A 64 -2.02 5.20 0.94
CA GLY A 64 -3.28 5.36 1.67
C GLY A 64 -3.33 6.70 2.39
N ASP A 65 -3.39 6.65 3.72
CA ASP A 65 -3.42 7.83 4.59
C ASP A 65 -2.02 8.33 4.97
N TYR A 66 -0.96 7.58 4.66
CA TYR A 66 0.41 7.89 5.06
C TYR A 66 1.21 8.53 3.91
N PRO A 67 1.52 9.84 3.99
CA PRO A 67 2.53 10.45 3.14
C PRO A 67 3.93 9.99 3.57
N VAL A 68 4.76 9.63 2.59
CA VAL A 68 6.13 9.16 2.78
C VAL A 68 7.06 9.96 1.87
N VAL A 69 8.22 10.36 2.40
CA VAL A 69 9.29 11.00 1.64
C VAL A 69 10.53 10.11 1.62
N LEU A 70 11.08 9.89 0.43
CA LEU A 70 12.37 9.24 0.22
C LEU A 70 13.39 10.32 -0.10
N VAL A 71 14.55 10.31 0.57
CA VAL A 71 15.60 11.31 0.37
C VAL A 71 16.96 10.64 0.31
N ARG A 72 17.83 11.11 -0.61
CA ARG A 72 19.25 10.76 -0.59
C ARG A 72 19.99 11.65 0.40
N ASP A 73 20.56 11.06 1.45
CA ASP A 73 21.33 11.78 2.46
C ASP A 73 22.69 12.26 1.93
N GLN A 74 23.40 13.05 2.74
CA GLN A 74 24.73 13.57 2.39
C GLN A 74 25.79 12.48 2.27
N GLN A 75 25.54 11.29 2.84
CA GLN A 75 26.39 10.12 2.70
C GLN A 75 26.03 9.27 1.46
N GLY A 76 25.04 9.69 0.68
CA GLY A 76 24.60 9.02 -0.54
C GLY A 76 23.60 7.88 -0.31
N ARG A 77 23.15 7.63 0.93
CA ARG A 77 22.16 6.57 1.25
C ARG A 77 20.75 7.09 1.03
N ILE A 78 19.85 6.22 0.59
CA ILE A 78 18.43 6.54 0.47
C ILE A 78 17.73 6.14 1.76
N ASN A 79 17.03 7.09 2.39
CA ASN A 79 16.24 6.89 3.60
C ASN A 79 14.78 7.28 3.33
N ALA A 80 13.83 6.61 3.99
CA ALA A 80 12.41 6.91 3.93
C ALA A 80 11.90 7.40 5.28
N PHE A 81 11.01 8.39 5.27
CA PHE A 81 10.41 8.98 6.46
C PHE A 81 8.91 9.21 6.23
N HIS A 82 8.12 9.18 7.31
CA HIS A 82 6.77 9.75 7.28
C HIS A 82 6.88 11.27 7.11
N ASN A 83 6.12 11.82 6.17
CA ASN A 83 6.18 13.23 5.77
C ASN A 83 5.08 14.07 6.43
#